data_AF-A0A497QWU7-F1
#
_entry.id   AF-A0A497QWU7-F1
#
_cell.length_a   1.000
_cell.length_b   1.000
_cell.length_c   1.000
_cell.angle_alpha   90.00
_cell.angle_beta   90.00
_cell.angle_gamma   90.00
#
_symmetry.space_group_name_H-M   'P 1'
#
loop_
_entity.id
_entity.type
_entity.pdbx_description
1 polymer ?
#
loop_
_entity_poly.entity_id
_entity_poly.type
_entity_poly.pdbx_seq_one_letter_code
_entity_poly.pdbx_strand_id
1 'polypeptide(L)'
;MWFFKKYFFSKVDKRVFFRFFIIGVLNLEKENLCKYCNKGFLIQTRGELVCSNCGAVNSSLFITEPTNAQIPWDHEMAPGKRVHIVDGLGSYIGYHNDGFFHDGKGTTLSSQNQFKFRKLKRKYNLRIKLGNHETDYRSLLSLNRVVGFLGLSDSVRKRAAYLYKIVVAAESKKKIEKISNHIVLVALCLMVAIRESASNAPVRLSEIVGVFKDLGHRVSGKSIVKLAQMLPVELGVSLRIRKSEDYLQRIVASILGSQEIGHRLRNLDLTPEEYRKKLLQYSRELLSELNLKSRGGRNPYIFAVSVVYCADRIIARINNHRQILTQKTLSEICKVAEYSIRDHHRTVLKYKLKEKLSELLPVKTTDIEESGSRSPMLF
;
A
#
# COMPACT_ATOMS: atom_id res chain seq x y z
N MET A 1 3.44 -30.24 -22.86
CA MET A 1 2.89 -29.00 -22.26
C MET A 1 1.72 -29.34 -21.34
N TRP A 2 2.03 -30.12 -20.31
CA TRP A 2 1.14 -30.61 -19.25
C TRP A 2 1.74 -30.09 -17.93
N PHE A 3 0.90 -29.90 -16.91
CA PHE A 3 1.21 -29.31 -15.59
C PHE A 3 1.29 -27.78 -15.53
N PHE A 4 0.14 -27.10 -15.46
CA PHE A 4 -0.13 -25.99 -14.52
C PHE A 4 -1.61 -25.59 -14.64
N LYS A 5 -2.52 -26.51 -14.26
CA LYS A 5 -3.96 -26.24 -14.28
C LYS A 5 -4.70 -27.02 -13.20
N LYS A 6 -4.27 -26.89 -11.95
CA LYS A 6 -5.05 -27.32 -10.79
C LYS A 6 -4.73 -26.39 -9.63
N TYR A 7 -5.79 -25.96 -8.94
CA TYR A 7 -5.83 -25.02 -7.81
C TYR A 7 -5.80 -23.53 -8.16
N PHE A 8 -6.88 -22.99 -8.75
CA PHE A 8 -7.46 -21.70 -8.29
C PHE A 8 -8.79 -21.34 -9.00
N PHE A 9 -9.73 -22.26 -9.20
CA PHE A 9 -11.08 -21.87 -9.61
C PHE A 9 -12.09 -22.88 -9.07
N SER A 10 -12.61 -22.62 -7.87
CA SER A 10 -13.82 -23.27 -7.37
C SER A 10 -14.95 -22.24 -7.36
N LYS A 11 -15.98 -22.53 -8.17
CA LYS A 11 -17.31 -21.92 -8.23
C LYS A 11 -17.39 -20.40 -8.39
N VAL A 12 -17.05 -19.93 -9.58
CA VAL A 12 -17.77 -18.81 -10.21
C VAL A 12 -18.27 -19.30 -11.55
N ASP A 13 -19.56 -19.15 -11.79
CA ASP A 13 -20.29 -19.66 -12.94
C ASP A 13 -19.71 -19.11 -14.26
N LYS A 14 -18.89 -19.93 -14.93
CA LYS A 14 -18.22 -19.56 -16.19
C LYS A 14 -19.19 -19.30 -17.34
N ARG A 15 -20.45 -19.73 -17.23
CA ARG A 15 -21.46 -19.57 -18.29
C ARG A 15 -22.07 -18.17 -18.36
N VAL A 16 -22.16 -17.44 -17.24
CA VAL A 16 -22.73 -16.08 -17.24
C VAL A 16 -21.71 -15.05 -17.72
N PHE A 17 -20.44 -15.21 -17.32
CA PHE A 17 -19.37 -14.29 -17.72
C PHE A 17 -19.05 -14.39 -19.22
N PHE A 18 -19.06 -15.59 -19.80
CA PHE A 18 -18.79 -15.78 -21.24
C PHE A 18 -19.92 -15.28 -22.13
N ARG A 19 -21.19 -15.36 -21.69
CA ARG A 19 -22.34 -14.89 -22.47
C ARG A 19 -22.43 -13.36 -22.52
N PHE A 20 -22.09 -12.67 -21.41
CA PHE A 20 -22.03 -11.20 -21.40
C PHE A 20 -20.84 -10.63 -22.17
N PHE A 21 -19.68 -11.31 -22.15
CA PHE A 21 -18.49 -10.84 -22.88
C PHE A 21 -18.65 -11.01 -24.40
N ILE A 22 -19.27 -12.10 -24.89
CA ILE A 22 -19.48 -12.32 -26.32
C ILE A 22 -20.59 -11.41 -26.88
N ILE A 23 -21.67 -11.18 -26.13
CA ILE A 23 -22.77 -10.29 -26.55
C ILE A 23 -22.33 -8.81 -26.50
N GLY A 24 -21.45 -8.43 -25.56
CA GLY A 24 -20.88 -7.08 -25.49
C GLY A 24 -19.88 -6.77 -26.60
N VAL A 25 -19.05 -7.74 -27.01
CA VAL A 25 -18.06 -7.56 -28.08
C VAL A 25 -18.71 -7.52 -29.47
N LEU A 26 -19.76 -8.32 -29.72
CA LEU A 26 -20.46 -8.33 -31.01
C LEU A 26 -21.30 -7.06 -31.28
N ASN A 27 -21.68 -6.30 -30.25
CA ASN A 27 -22.40 -5.03 -30.43
C ASN A 27 -21.49 -3.82 -30.66
N LEU A 28 -20.22 -3.88 -30.23
CA LEU A 28 -19.25 -2.80 -30.46
C LEU A 28 -18.75 -2.73 -31.91
N GLU A 29 -18.83 -3.82 -32.67
CA GLU A 29 -18.38 -3.86 -34.06
C GLU A 29 -19.35 -3.18 -35.04
N LYS A 30 -20.64 -3.06 -34.69
CA LYS A 30 -21.64 -2.41 -35.55
C LYS A 30 -21.64 -0.88 -35.47
N GLU A 31 -21.06 -0.28 -34.43
CA GLU A 31 -21.07 1.17 -34.24
C GLU A 31 -19.92 1.90 -34.98
N ASN A 32 -18.92 1.16 -35.49
CA ASN A 32 -17.72 1.74 -36.11
C ASN A 32 -17.73 1.69 -37.66
N LEU A 33 -18.84 1.27 -38.27
CA LEU A 33 -18.99 1.17 -39.72
C LEU A 33 -19.75 2.38 -40.28
N CYS A 34 -19.32 2.87 -41.44
CA CYS A 34 -20.01 3.96 -42.12
C CYS A 34 -21.43 3.54 -42.55
N LYS A 35 -22.43 4.36 -42.21
CA LYS A 35 -23.85 4.10 -42.54
C LYS A 35 -24.11 4.16 -44.05
N TYR A 36 -23.25 4.86 -44.78
CA TYR A 36 -23.43 5.12 -46.21
C TYR A 36 -22.71 4.10 -47.09
N CYS A 37 -21.52 3.63 -46.68
CA CYS A 37 -20.73 2.71 -47.51
C CYS A 37 -20.57 1.31 -46.92
N ASN A 38 -21.00 1.07 -45.66
CA ASN A 38 -20.94 -0.21 -44.92
C ASN A 38 -19.58 -0.95 -44.90
N LYS A 39 -18.52 -0.30 -45.38
CA LYS A 39 -17.20 -0.89 -45.61
C LYS A 39 -16.06 -0.09 -44.98
N GLY A 40 -16.26 1.22 -44.77
CA GLY A 40 -15.22 2.10 -44.26
C GLY A 40 -15.33 2.30 -42.75
N PHE A 41 -14.19 2.27 -42.08
CA PHE A 41 -14.06 2.57 -40.65
C PHE A 41 -14.25 4.07 -40.40
N LEU A 42 -14.81 4.41 -39.25
CA LEU A 42 -14.99 5.79 -38.81
C LEU A 42 -13.73 6.31 -38.12
N ILE A 43 -13.21 7.43 -38.61
CA ILE A 43 -12.08 8.16 -38.04
C ILE A 43 -12.61 9.42 -37.38
N GLN A 44 -12.14 9.70 -36.16
CA GLN A 44 -12.42 10.94 -35.46
C GLN A 44 -11.57 12.08 -36.03
N THR A 45 -12.22 13.06 -36.68
CA THR A 45 -11.56 14.26 -37.20
C THR A 45 -12.35 15.48 -36.76
N ARG A 46 -11.72 16.45 -36.08
CA ARG A 46 -12.32 17.74 -35.69
C ARG A 46 -13.67 17.66 -34.95
N GLY A 47 -13.88 16.62 -34.13
CA GLY A 47 -15.14 16.43 -33.40
C GLY A 47 -16.26 15.80 -34.22
N GLU A 48 -15.94 15.22 -35.37
CA GLU A 48 -16.88 14.48 -36.21
C GLU A 48 -16.34 13.07 -36.48
N LEU A 49 -17.27 12.11 -36.67
CA LEU A 49 -16.94 10.76 -37.13
C LEU A 49 -17.06 10.73 -38.65
N VAL A 50 -15.91 10.69 -39.33
CA VAL A 50 -15.81 10.71 -40.78
C VAL A 50 -15.38 9.34 -41.29
N CYS A 51 -16.04 8.84 -42.32
CA CYS A 51 -15.63 7.58 -42.94
C CYS A 51 -14.30 7.73 -43.71
N SER A 52 -13.35 6.82 -43.45
CA SER A 52 -12.06 6.78 -44.14
C SER A 52 -12.15 6.52 -45.65
N ASN A 53 -13.23 5.86 -46.11
CA ASN A 53 -13.35 5.39 -47.49
C ASN A 53 -14.23 6.30 -48.37
N CYS A 54 -15.36 6.78 -47.85
CA CYS A 54 -16.29 7.62 -48.62
C CYS A 54 -16.30 9.09 -48.19
N GLY A 55 -15.58 9.46 -47.11
CA GLY A 55 -15.55 10.83 -46.59
C GLY A 55 -16.88 11.31 -45.97
N ALA A 56 -17.91 10.47 -45.90
CA ALA A 56 -19.20 10.85 -45.34
C ALA A 56 -19.11 11.04 -43.82
N VAL A 57 -19.71 12.13 -43.34
CA VAL A 57 -19.86 12.42 -41.91
C VAL A 57 -21.05 11.63 -41.38
N ASN A 58 -20.77 10.66 -40.50
CA ASN A 58 -21.79 9.78 -39.94
C ASN A 58 -22.57 10.45 -38.80
N SER A 59 -21.87 11.26 -37.98
CA SER A 59 -22.41 11.98 -36.83
C SER A 59 -21.38 13.00 -36.29
N SER A 60 -21.86 14.12 -35.74
CA SER A 60 -21.07 14.95 -34.82
C SER A 60 -20.80 14.17 -33.52
N LEU A 61 -19.55 14.10 -33.08
CA LEU A 61 -19.24 13.62 -31.73
C LEU A 61 -19.74 14.66 -30.74
N PHE A 62 -20.79 14.32 -30.00
CA PHE A 62 -20.98 14.96 -28.70
C PHE A 62 -19.81 14.51 -27.83
N ILE A 63 -18.93 15.45 -27.46
CA ILE A 63 -17.92 15.20 -26.44
C ILE A 63 -18.71 14.91 -25.16
N THR A 64 -18.89 13.62 -24.84
CA THR A 64 -19.44 13.19 -23.57
C THR A 64 -18.39 13.48 -22.51
N GLU A 65 -18.50 14.67 -21.94
CA GLU A 65 -17.64 15.25 -20.90
C GLU A 65 -16.17 15.45 -21.37
N PRO A 66 -15.57 16.64 -21.15
CA PRO A 66 -14.14 16.80 -21.41
C PRO A 66 -13.39 15.78 -20.57
N THR A 67 -12.49 15.03 -21.21
CA THR A 67 -11.65 13.99 -20.60
C THR A 67 -10.66 14.60 -19.60
N ASN A 68 -11.12 15.16 -18.47
CA ASN A 68 -10.36 15.64 -17.29
C ASN A 68 -9.10 16.51 -17.52
N ALA A 69 -8.71 16.82 -18.76
CA ALA A 69 -7.39 17.33 -19.10
C ALA A 69 -7.36 18.83 -19.37
N GLN A 70 -8.50 19.52 -19.31
CA GLN A 70 -8.62 20.95 -19.59
C GLN A 70 -9.40 21.71 -18.51
N ILE A 71 -9.37 21.26 -17.26
CA ILE A 71 -9.75 22.12 -16.15
C ILE A 71 -8.46 22.84 -15.71
N PRO A 72 -8.35 24.17 -15.89
CA PRO A 72 -7.20 24.92 -15.40
C PRO A 72 -7.00 24.64 -13.91
N TRP A 73 -5.76 24.33 -13.55
CA TRP A 73 -5.35 23.86 -12.21
C TRP A 73 -5.64 24.85 -11.08
N ASP A 74 -6.04 26.08 -11.38
CA ASP A 74 -6.18 27.15 -10.39
C ASP A 74 -7.58 27.25 -9.78
N HIS A 75 -8.60 26.57 -10.33
CA HIS A 75 -9.94 26.52 -9.75
C HIS A 75 -10.41 25.07 -9.63
N GLU A 76 -10.16 24.49 -8.45
CA GLU A 76 -10.53 23.13 -8.05
C GLU A 76 -12.05 22.89 -8.07
N MET A 77 -12.64 22.79 -9.25
CA MET A 77 -13.84 21.99 -9.44
C MET A 77 -13.36 20.60 -9.87
N ALA A 78 -13.41 19.64 -8.94
CA ALA A 78 -13.28 18.23 -9.28
C ALA A 78 -14.69 17.72 -9.63
N PRO A 79 -15.13 17.75 -10.91
CA PRO A 79 -16.39 17.14 -11.29
C PRO A 79 -16.30 15.63 -10.97
N GLY A 80 -17.12 15.17 -10.05
CA GLY A 80 -17.22 13.76 -9.69
C GLY A 80 -17.11 13.47 -8.20
N LYS A 81 -17.72 12.35 -7.80
CA LYS A 81 -17.73 11.87 -6.41
C LYS A 81 -16.35 11.36 -6.02
N ARG A 82 -15.58 12.17 -5.28
CA ARG A 82 -14.26 11.76 -4.76
C ARG A 82 -14.44 10.58 -3.81
N VAL A 83 -13.70 9.50 -4.02
CA VAL A 83 -13.85 8.29 -3.19
C VAL A 83 -13.38 8.51 -1.75
N HIS A 84 -12.35 9.34 -1.54
CA HIS A 84 -11.68 9.57 -0.25
C HIS A 84 -12.22 10.77 0.54
N ILE A 85 -13.26 11.43 0.03
CA ILE A 85 -13.94 12.56 0.68
C ILE A 85 -15.44 12.25 0.72
N VAL A 86 -16.11 12.72 1.77
CA VAL A 86 -17.56 12.81 1.80
C VAL A 86 -17.92 14.21 1.33
N ASP A 87 -18.27 14.33 0.06
CA ASP A 87 -18.84 15.55 -0.48
C ASP A 87 -20.32 15.60 -0.08
N GLY A 88 -20.72 16.67 0.60
CA GLY A 88 -22.12 16.95 0.91
C GLY A 88 -22.79 17.75 -0.23
N LEU A 89 -24.11 17.71 -0.29
CA LEU A 89 -24.90 18.54 -1.20
C LEU A 89 -24.83 20.00 -0.68
N GLY A 90 -23.97 20.83 -1.28
CA GLY A 90 -23.89 22.26 -0.97
C GLY A 90 -22.49 22.88 -1.10
N SER A 91 -22.45 24.18 -1.40
CA SER A 91 -21.23 25.00 -1.49
C SER A 91 -20.64 25.28 -0.10
N TYR A 92 -19.36 25.65 -0.01
CA TYR A 92 -18.79 26.12 1.26
C TYR A 92 -19.11 27.61 1.47
N ILE A 93 -19.32 28.01 2.73
CA ILE A 93 -19.41 29.43 3.09
C ILE A 93 -17.98 29.99 3.17
N GLY A 94 -17.57 30.71 2.12
CA GLY A 94 -16.21 31.22 1.95
C GLY A 94 -15.16 30.12 1.76
N TYR A 95 -13.88 30.50 1.78
CA TYR A 95 -12.77 29.56 1.66
C TYR A 95 -12.63 28.66 2.89
N HIS A 96 -12.09 27.45 2.73
CA HIS A 96 -12.06 26.47 3.83
C HIS A 96 -11.31 26.98 5.07
N ASN A 97 -10.18 27.67 4.86
CA ASN A 97 -9.28 28.12 5.93
C ASN A 97 -9.49 29.59 6.36
N ASP A 98 -10.43 30.31 5.74
CA ASP A 98 -10.66 31.71 6.10
C ASP A 98 -11.29 31.84 7.49
N GLY A 99 -10.57 32.54 8.35
CA GLY A 99 -11.05 32.97 9.67
C GLY A 99 -11.81 34.29 9.65
N PHE A 100 -11.69 35.06 8.58
CA PHE A 100 -12.24 36.40 8.43
C PHE A 100 -13.13 36.50 7.20
N PHE A 101 -14.29 37.13 7.37
CA PHE A 101 -15.22 37.40 6.28
C PHE A 101 -15.13 38.84 5.83
N HIS A 102 -15.30 39.05 4.53
CA HIS A 102 -15.25 40.35 3.89
C HIS A 102 -16.62 40.64 3.26
N ASP A 103 -16.95 41.92 3.14
CA ASP A 103 -18.12 42.38 2.41
C ASP A 103 -17.87 42.33 0.89
N GLY A 104 -18.88 42.60 0.06
CA GLY A 104 -18.77 42.63 -1.40
C GLY A 104 -17.73 43.62 -1.94
N LYS A 105 -17.31 44.60 -1.13
CA LYS A 105 -16.24 45.56 -1.45
C LYS A 105 -14.84 45.12 -0.97
N GLY A 106 -14.72 43.95 -0.36
CA GLY A 106 -13.45 43.43 0.20
C GLY A 106 -13.10 43.96 1.59
N THR A 107 -13.91 44.83 2.19
CA THR A 107 -13.69 45.34 3.55
C THR A 107 -14.03 44.29 4.61
N THR A 108 -13.26 44.22 5.70
CA THR A 108 -13.53 43.30 6.80
C THR A 108 -14.86 43.62 7.48
N LEU A 109 -15.64 42.59 7.80
CA LEU A 109 -16.90 42.78 8.52
C LEU A 109 -16.65 43.23 9.97
N SER A 110 -17.62 43.95 10.54
CA SER A 110 -17.63 44.31 11.96
C SER A 110 -17.55 43.09 12.88
N SER A 111 -17.00 43.24 14.08
CA SER A 111 -16.77 42.13 15.03
C SER A 111 -18.03 41.29 15.31
N GLN A 112 -19.19 41.94 15.43
CA GLN A 112 -20.48 41.26 15.63
C GLN A 112 -20.87 40.41 14.40
N ASN A 113 -20.72 40.96 13.20
CA ASN A 113 -21.04 40.25 11.95
C ASN A 113 -20.04 39.12 11.70
N GLN A 114 -18.75 39.34 11.98
CA GLN A 114 -17.73 38.27 11.93
C GLN A 114 -18.10 37.09 12.82
N PHE A 115 -18.57 37.35 14.04
CA PHE A 115 -19.01 36.28 14.93
C PHE A 115 -20.22 35.53 14.36
N LYS A 116 -21.22 36.25 13.84
CA LYS A 116 -22.41 35.66 13.20
C LYS A 116 -22.03 34.75 12.03
N PHE A 117 -21.20 35.22 11.10
CA PHE A 117 -20.78 34.42 9.94
C PHE A 117 -19.86 33.26 10.31
N ARG A 118 -18.94 33.43 11.28
CA ARG A 118 -18.13 32.31 11.81
C ARG A 118 -19.01 31.22 12.44
N LYS A 119 -20.01 31.61 13.22
CA LYS A 119 -20.99 30.69 13.82
C LYS A 119 -21.79 29.96 12.74
N LEU A 120 -22.25 30.69 11.72
CA LEU A 120 -22.97 30.11 10.58
C LEU A 120 -22.10 29.10 9.81
N LYS A 121 -20.88 29.49 9.41
CA LYS A 121 -19.91 28.62 8.72
C LYS A 121 -19.64 27.34 9.50
N ARG A 122 -19.42 27.44 10.82
CA ARG A 122 -19.20 26.26 11.68
C ARG A 122 -20.41 25.33 11.73
N LYS A 123 -21.64 25.87 11.83
CA LYS A 123 -22.86 25.07 11.87
C LYS A 123 -23.17 24.41 10.53
N TYR A 124 -23.04 25.17 9.45
CA TYR A 124 -23.36 24.73 8.10
C TYR A 124 -22.38 23.66 7.59
N ASN A 125 -21.06 23.92 7.69
CA ASN A 125 -20.03 23.05 7.13
C ASN A 125 -19.95 21.67 7.81
N LEU A 126 -20.46 21.52 9.03
CA LEU A 126 -20.47 20.24 9.74
C LEU A 126 -21.79 19.49 9.52
N ARG A 127 -22.87 19.92 10.17
CA ARG A 127 -24.07 19.06 10.32
C ARG A 127 -25.04 19.17 9.16
N ILE A 128 -25.28 20.38 8.67
CA ILE A 128 -26.29 20.63 7.62
C ILE A 128 -25.81 20.06 6.29
N LYS A 129 -24.54 20.30 5.93
CA LYS A 129 -23.96 19.83 4.67
C LYS A 129 -23.79 18.32 4.59
N LEU A 130 -23.38 17.68 5.68
CA LEU A 130 -23.08 16.24 5.70
C LEU A 130 -24.33 15.38 5.96
N GLY A 131 -25.37 15.93 6.60
CA GLY A 131 -26.59 15.22 6.92
C GLY A 131 -26.31 13.92 7.69
N ASN A 132 -26.72 12.79 7.10
CA ASN A 132 -26.57 11.45 7.71
C ASN A 132 -25.18 10.82 7.49
N HIS A 133 -24.25 11.50 6.80
CA HIS A 133 -22.92 10.98 6.47
C HIS A 133 -21.82 11.46 7.43
N GLU A 134 -22.17 11.89 8.64
CA GLU A 134 -21.20 12.39 9.62
C GLU A 134 -20.16 11.31 10.01
N THR A 135 -20.61 10.06 10.20
CA THR A 135 -19.73 8.93 10.52
C THR A 135 -18.73 8.65 9.40
N ASP A 136 -19.20 8.64 8.15
CA ASP A 136 -18.37 8.45 6.97
C ASP A 136 -17.34 9.58 6.84
N TYR A 137 -17.76 10.82 7.09
CA TYR A 137 -16.89 11.99 7.04
C TYR A 137 -15.78 11.89 8.08
N ARG A 138 -16.10 11.59 9.34
CA ARG A 138 -15.10 11.42 10.42
C ARG A 138 -14.14 10.28 10.12
N SER A 139 -14.66 9.19 9.56
CA SER A 139 -13.89 7.99 9.21
C SER A 139 -12.90 8.26 8.08
N LEU A 140 -13.35 8.87 6.97
CA LEU A 140 -12.50 9.22 5.84
C LEU A 140 -11.54 10.38 6.15
N LEU A 141 -11.91 11.32 7.02
CA LEU A 141 -11.00 12.34 7.53
C LEU A 141 -9.85 11.69 8.32
N SER A 142 -10.17 10.70 9.17
CA SER A 142 -9.18 9.96 9.93
C SER A 142 -8.26 9.15 9.00
N LEU A 143 -8.82 8.52 7.95
CA LEU A 143 -8.03 7.87 6.90
C LEU A 143 -7.02 8.82 6.26
N ASN A 144 -7.48 10.01 5.85
CA ASN A 144 -6.63 11.00 5.17
C ASN A 144 -5.48 11.46 6.06
N ARG A 145 -5.73 11.67 7.37
CA ARG A 145 -4.67 11.99 8.35
C ARG A 145 -3.68 10.84 8.48
N VAL A 146 -4.15 9.61 8.69
CA VAL A 146 -3.28 8.43 8.85
C VAL A 146 -2.40 8.20 7.60
N VAL A 147 -2.97 8.30 6.41
CA VAL A 147 -2.22 8.19 5.14
C VAL A 147 -1.14 9.26 5.06
N GLY A 148 -1.46 10.51 5.44
CA GLY A 148 -0.50 11.61 5.49
C GLY A 148 0.65 11.35 6.46
N PHE A 149 0.35 10.89 7.68
CA PHE A 149 1.36 10.52 8.68
C PHE A 149 2.26 9.35 8.24
N LEU A 150 1.70 8.38 7.52
CA LEU A 150 2.46 7.23 7.01
C LEU A 150 3.20 7.52 5.69
N GLY A 151 3.01 8.70 5.08
CA GLY A 151 3.61 9.06 3.79
C GLY A 151 3.18 8.15 2.63
N LEU A 152 1.94 7.66 2.66
CA LEU A 152 1.42 6.71 1.66
C LEU A 152 0.95 7.40 0.38
N SER A 153 1.04 6.69 -0.75
CA SER A 153 0.60 7.20 -2.05
C SER A 153 -0.92 7.44 -2.10
N ASP A 154 -1.33 8.36 -2.98
CA ASP A 154 -2.74 8.65 -3.22
C ASP A 154 -3.52 7.43 -3.76
N SER A 155 -2.85 6.53 -4.51
CA SER A 155 -3.45 5.28 -4.97
C SER A 155 -3.91 4.38 -3.81
N VAL A 156 -3.09 4.25 -2.77
CA VAL A 156 -3.43 3.48 -1.56
C VAL A 156 -4.57 4.15 -0.81
N ARG A 157 -4.56 5.48 -0.70
CA ARG A 157 -5.63 6.28 -0.09
C ARG A 157 -6.97 6.06 -0.78
N LYS A 158 -7.01 6.23 -2.11
CA LYS A 158 -8.20 6.04 -2.94
C LYS A 158 -8.73 4.60 -2.84
N ARG A 159 -7.84 3.61 -2.87
CA ARG A 159 -8.21 2.19 -2.74
C ARG A 159 -8.81 1.89 -1.37
N ALA A 160 -8.19 2.37 -0.29
CA ALA A 160 -8.73 2.19 1.06
C ALA A 160 -10.11 2.82 1.22
N ALA A 161 -10.31 4.02 0.69
CA ALA A 161 -11.61 4.70 0.74
C ALA A 161 -12.68 4.00 -0.11
N TYR A 162 -12.30 3.44 -1.25
CA TYR A 162 -13.19 2.62 -2.08
C TYR A 162 -13.66 1.35 -1.34
N LEU A 163 -12.74 0.62 -0.71
CA LEU A 163 -13.07 -0.56 0.09
C LEU A 163 -14.01 -0.21 1.26
N TYR A 164 -13.76 0.91 1.94
CA TYR A 164 -14.64 1.41 2.99
C TYR A 164 -16.07 1.64 2.48
N LYS A 165 -16.22 2.33 1.35
CA LYS A 165 -17.53 2.61 0.73
C LYS A 165 -18.26 1.33 0.31
N ILE A 166 -17.54 0.30 -0.17
CA ILE A 166 -18.13 -1.01 -0.48
C ILE A 166 -18.74 -1.63 0.77
N VAL A 167 -17.99 -1.66 1.88
CA VAL A 167 -18.45 -2.30 3.12
C VAL A 167 -19.65 -1.55 3.70
N VAL A 168 -19.58 -0.22 3.78
CA VAL A 168 -20.71 0.61 4.27
C VAL A 168 -21.96 0.45 3.39
N ALA A 169 -21.79 0.35 2.07
CA ALA A 169 -22.91 0.10 1.16
C ALA A 169 -23.52 -1.31 1.35
N ALA A 170 -22.70 -2.32 1.64
CA ALA A 170 -23.17 -3.67 1.92
C ALA A 170 -23.88 -3.76 3.29
N GLU A 171 -23.38 -3.05 4.30
CA GLU A 171 -24.02 -2.87 5.61
C GLU A 171 -25.39 -2.19 5.46
N SER A 172 -25.48 -1.12 4.68
CA SER A 172 -26.73 -0.40 4.43
C SER A 172 -27.78 -1.28 3.74
N LYS A 173 -27.34 -2.22 2.89
CA LYS A 173 -28.19 -3.22 2.22
C LYS A 173 -28.48 -4.45 3.11
N LYS A 174 -28.12 -4.42 4.39
CA LYS A 174 -28.28 -5.52 5.35
C LYS A 174 -27.67 -6.86 4.90
N LYS A 175 -26.60 -6.81 4.08
CA LYS A 175 -25.86 -8.02 3.67
C LYS A 175 -24.85 -8.48 4.71
N ILE A 176 -24.53 -7.62 5.67
CA ILE A 176 -23.56 -7.83 6.73
C ILE A 176 -24.17 -7.28 8.02
N GLU A 177 -23.76 -7.84 9.15
CA GLU A 177 -24.03 -7.27 10.47
C GLU A 177 -23.53 -5.83 10.59
N LYS A 178 -24.22 -5.05 11.44
CA LYS A 178 -23.88 -3.65 11.69
C LYS A 178 -22.49 -3.52 12.32
N ILE A 179 -21.65 -2.67 11.75
CA ILE A 179 -20.29 -2.46 12.23
C ILE A 179 -20.32 -1.34 13.27
N SER A 180 -19.99 -1.67 14.52
CA SER A 180 -20.02 -0.69 15.62
C SER A 180 -18.93 0.38 15.52
N ASN A 181 -17.76 0.04 14.96
CA ASN A 181 -16.60 0.93 14.94
C ASN A 181 -16.03 1.12 13.52
N HIS A 182 -16.46 2.22 12.88
CA HIS A 182 -15.99 2.57 11.54
C HIS A 182 -14.51 2.97 11.50
N ILE A 183 -13.89 3.40 12.61
CA ILE A 183 -12.46 3.69 12.64
C ILE A 183 -11.63 2.41 12.52
N VAL A 184 -12.06 1.32 13.17
CA VAL A 184 -11.44 0.00 13.00
C VAL A 184 -11.64 -0.51 11.57
N LEU A 185 -12.81 -0.26 10.97
CA LEU A 185 -13.08 -0.58 9.57
C LEU A 185 -12.12 0.18 8.62
N VAL A 186 -11.91 1.48 8.84
CA VAL A 186 -10.95 2.26 8.07
C VAL A 186 -9.53 1.69 8.20
N ALA A 187 -9.11 1.34 9.42
CA ALA A 187 -7.80 0.72 9.65
C ALA A 187 -7.65 -0.62 8.92
N LEU A 188 -8.73 -1.42 8.86
CA LEU A 188 -8.78 -2.66 8.07
C LEU A 188 -8.68 -2.38 6.57
N CYS A 189 -9.50 -1.50 6.03
CA CYS A 189 -9.50 -1.14 4.61
C CYS A 189 -8.12 -0.59 4.18
N LEU A 190 -7.50 0.24 5.02
CA LEU A 190 -6.13 0.71 4.80
C LEU A 190 -5.13 -0.45 4.78
N MET A 191 -5.22 -1.39 5.72
CA MET A 191 -4.36 -2.56 5.72
C MET A 191 -4.52 -3.41 4.45
N VAL A 192 -5.75 -3.62 3.99
CA VAL A 192 -6.02 -4.36 2.75
C VAL A 192 -5.40 -3.63 1.56
N ALA A 193 -5.66 -2.34 1.40
CA ALA A 193 -5.11 -1.53 0.31
C ALA A 193 -3.57 -1.52 0.30
N ILE A 194 -2.96 -1.39 1.48
CA ILE A 194 -1.51 -1.50 1.64
C ILE A 194 -1.03 -2.87 1.17
N ARG A 195 -1.68 -3.96 1.58
CA ARG A 195 -1.29 -5.33 1.18
C ARG A 195 -1.49 -5.62 -0.31
N GLU A 196 -2.49 -5.02 -0.94
CA GLU A 196 -2.69 -5.08 -2.40
C GLU A 196 -1.58 -4.36 -3.17
N SER A 197 -1.06 -3.25 -2.64
CA SER A 197 0.01 -2.47 -3.27
C SER A 197 1.41 -3.11 -3.19
N ALA A 198 1.54 -4.31 -2.61
CA ALA A 198 2.77 -5.09 -2.55
C ALA A 198 3.99 -4.28 -2.06
N SER A 199 5.13 -4.35 -2.74
CA SER A 199 6.40 -3.71 -2.35
C SER A 199 6.33 -2.19 -2.23
N ASN A 200 5.31 -1.54 -2.78
CA ASN A 200 5.22 -0.08 -2.82
C ASN A 200 4.84 0.52 -1.46
N ALA A 201 4.24 -0.26 -0.55
CA ALA A 201 3.92 0.18 0.82
C ALA A 201 4.13 -0.95 1.83
N PRO A 202 5.37 -1.25 2.25
CA PRO A 202 5.64 -2.31 3.21
C PRO A 202 5.42 -1.82 4.65
N VAL A 203 4.18 -1.44 4.99
CA VAL A 203 3.78 -0.96 6.32
C VAL A 203 3.23 -2.12 7.18
N ARG A 204 3.67 -2.17 8.45
CA ARG A 204 3.28 -3.20 9.41
C ARG A 204 1.96 -2.85 10.10
N LEU A 205 1.24 -3.87 10.55
CA LEU A 205 0.04 -3.71 11.37
C LEU A 205 0.31 -2.90 12.65
N SER A 206 1.46 -3.12 13.30
CA SER A 206 1.85 -2.38 14.50
C SER A 206 2.03 -0.88 14.24
N GLU A 207 2.52 -0.51 13.06
CA GLU A 207 2.72 0.88 12.67
C GLU A 207 1.39 1.58 12.38
N ILE A 208 0.49 0.91 11.66
CA ILE A 208 -0.87 1.42 11.43
C ILE A 208 -1.55 1.68 12.79
N VAL A 209 -1.52 0.70 13.69
CA VAL A 209 -2.12 0.83 15.03
C VAL A 209 -1.44 1.94 15.84
N GLY A 210 -0.11 2.09 15.75
CA GLY A 210 0.63 3.18 16.37
C GLY A 210 0.09 4.54 15.94
N VAL A 211 0.03 4.80 14.63
CA VAL A 211 -0.46 6.08 14.09
C VAL A 211 -1.92 6.35 14.48
N PHE A 212 -2.79 5.34 14.46
CA PHE A 212 -4.18 5.53 14.93
C PHE A 212 -4.24 5.91 16.42
N LYS A 213 -3.38 5.33 17.26
CA LYS A 213 -3.30 5.67 18.68
C LYS A 213 -2.73 7.07 18.90
N ASP A 214 -1.72 7.46 18.14
CA ASP A 214 -1.11 8.79 18.19
C ASP A 214 -2.14 9.88 17.82
N LEU A 215 -3.08 9.56 16.94
CA LEU A 215 -4.23 10.40 16.60
C LEU A 215 -5.39 10.36 17.62
N GLY A 216 -5.24 9.65 18.73
CA GLY A 216 -6.23 9.54 19.81
C GLY A 216 -7.33 8.50 19.58
N HIS A 217 -7.20 7.61 18.58
CA HIS A 217 -8.19 6.58 18.31
C HIS A 217 -7.91 5.28 19.10
N ARG A 218 -8.98 4.67 19.61
CA ARG A 218 -8.92 3.37 20.32
C ARG A 218 -8.94 2.22 19.31
N VAL A 219 -7.79 1.94 18.70
CA VAL A 219 -7.62 0.84 17.73
C VAL A 219 -6.64 -0.20 18.27
N SER A 220 -6.98 -1.48 18.12
CA SER A 220 -6.10 -2.60 18.48
C SER A 220 -5.87 -3.54 17.29
N GLY A 221 -4.69 -4.15 17.20
CA GLY A 221 -4.40 -5.13 16.16
C GLY A 221 -5.40 -6.30 16.18
N LYS A 222 -5.78 -6.77 17.38
CA LYS A 222 -6.79 -7.82 17.57
C LYS A 222 -8.15 -7.43 16.97
N SER A 223 -8.60 -6.18 17.20
CA SER A 223 -9.88 -5.70 16.66
C SER A 223 -9.89 -5.65 15.12
N ILE A 224 -8.78 -5.27 14.49
CA ILE A 224 -8.66 -5.23 13.03
C ILE A 224 -8.73 -6.64 12.45
N VAL A 225 -7.98 -7.59 13.05
CA VAL A 225 -7.97 -8.99 12.59
C VAL A 225 -9.33 -9.66 12.79
N LYS A 226 -9.99 -9.43 13.93
CA LYS A 226 -11.34 -9.94 14.19
C LYS A 226 -12.32 -9.41 13.15
N LEU A 227 -12.30 -8.11 12.85
CA LEU A 227 -13.15 -7.52 11.83
C LEU A 227 -12.86 -8.11 10.44
N ALA A 228 -11.60 -8.36 10.11
CA ALA A 228 -11.22 -8.99 8.85
C ALA A 228 -11.78 -10.41 8.69
N GLN A 229 -11.89 -11.17 9.77
CA GLN A 229 -12.46 -12.51 9.76
C GLN A 229 -13.99 -12.51 9.68
N MET A 230 -14.65 -11.47 10.20
CA MET A 230 -16.10 -11.33 10.15
C MET A 230 -16.61 -10.90 8.76
N LEU A 231 -15.80 -10.19 7.98
CA LEU A 231 -16.23 -9.69 6.67
C LEU A 231 -16.20 -10.80 5.59
N PRO A 232 -17.24 -10.89 4.74
CA PRO A 232 -17.26 -11.86 3.64
C PRO A 232 -16.17 -11.56 2.61
N VAL A 233 -15.49 -12.62 2.15
CA VAL A 233 -14.40 -12.54 1.16
C VAL A 233 -14.90 -12.00 -0.17
N GLU A 234 -16.17 -12.21 -0.51
CA GLU A 234 -16.79 -11.75 -1.76
C GLU A 234 -16.81 -10.21 -1.89
N LEU A 235 -16.69 -9.47 -0.79
CA LEU A 235 -16.59 -8.00 -0.81
C LEU A 235 -15.25 -7.51 -1.35
N GLY A 236 -14.29 -8.40 -1.59
CA GLY A 236 -12.93 -8.08 -2.00
C GLY A 236 -12.06 -7.57 -0.85
N VAL A 237 -12.55 -7.59 0.40
CA VAL A 237 -11.82 -7.18 1.61
C VAL A 237 -11.12 -8.41 2.21
N SER A 238 -10.16 -8.99 1.48
CA SER A 238 -9.39 -10.15 1.95
C SER A 238 -7.95 -9.77 2.30
N LEU A 239 -7.50 -10.22 3.46
CA LEU A 239 -6.13 -9.97 3.92
C LEU A 239 -5.16 -10.96 3.27
N ARG A 240 -4.45 -10.51 2.24
CA ARG A 240 -3.31 -11.27 1.68
C ARG A 240 -2.16 -11.37 2.69
N ILE A 241 -1.51 -12.53 2.76
CA ILE A 241 -0.31 -12.70 3.57
C ILE A 241 0.86 -12.02 2.86
N ARG A 242 1.63 -11.23 3.62
CA ARG A 242 2.82 -10.54 3.11
C ARG A 242 3.99 -11.51 3.00
N LYS A 243 4.77 -11.33 1.93
CA LYS A 243 6.02 -12.05 1.71
C LYS A 243 7.16 -11.35 2.46
N SER A 244 8.23 -12.08 2.78
CA SER A 244 9.42 -11.50 3.43
C SER A 244 10.16 -10.55 2.50
N GLU A 245 10.14 -10.87 1.20
CA GLU A 245 10.75 -10.12 0.10
C GLU A 245 10.26 -8.67 0.06
N ASP A 246 8.98 -8.44 0.37
CA ASP A 246 8.34 -7.11 0.32
C ASP A 246 9.00 -6.11 1.28
N TYR A 247 9.60 -6.59 2.38
CA TYR A 247 10.15 -5.73 3.43
C TYR A 247 11.63 -5.38 3.22
N LEU A 248 12.33 -6.08 2.33
CA LEU A 248 13.79 -5.94 2.19
C LEU A 248 14.20 -4.50 1.85
N GLN A 249 13.51 -3.86 0.91
CA GLN A 249 13.84 -2.50 0.50
C GLN A 249 13.73 -1.51 1.66
N ARG A 250 12.67 -1.62 2.46
CA ARG A 250 12.46 -0.74 3.61
C ARG A 250 13.43 -1.02 4.75
N ILE A 251 13.71 -2.29 5.04
CA ILE A 251 14.69 -2.66 6.08
C ILE A 251 16.08 -2.11 5.72
N VAL A 252 16.53 -2.32 4.48
CA VAL A 252 17.83 -1.81 4.03
C VAL A 252 17.86 -0.27 4.03
N ALA A 253 16.78 0.40 3.62
CA ALA A 253 16.68 1.85 3.71
C ALA A 253 16.77 2.36 5.16
N SER A 254 16.09 1.70 6.11
CA SER A 254 16.18 2.05 7.54
C SER A 254 17.59 1.85 8.10
N ILE A 255 18.30 0.81 7.66
CA ILE A 255 19.69 0.54 8.07
C ILE A 255 20.62 1.64 7.58
N LEU A 256 20.52 2.01 6.29
CA LEU A 256 21.36 3.04 5.68
C LEU A 256 21.06 4.45 6.21
N GLY A 257 19.83 4.69 6.68
CA GLY A 257 19.45 5.94 7.34
C GLY A 257 20.03 6.11 8.75
N SER A 258 20.60 5.07 9.36
CA SER A 258 21.18 5.17 10.70
C SER A 258 22.61 5.74 10.66
N GLN A 259 22.88 6.74 11.50
CA GLN A 259 24.18 7.41 11.54
C GLN A 259 25.30 6.45 11.94
N GLU A 260 25.05 5.55 12.89
CA GLU A 260 26.03 4.56 13.37
C GLU A 260 26.55 3.66 12.25
N ILE A 261 25.66 3.16 11.39
CA ILE A 261 26.04 2.31 10.25
C ILE A 261 26.77 3.15 9.19
N GLY A 262 26.37 4.41 8.99
CA GLY A 262 27.09 5.34 8.13
C GLY A 262 28.55 5.55 8.55
N HIS A 263 28.83 5.67 9.85
CA HIS A 263 30.21 5.74 10.35
C HIS A 263 30.99 4.44 10.13
N ARG A 264 30.37 3.28 10.39
CA ARG A 264 31.02 1.98 10.16
C ARG A 264 31.34 1.72 8.69
N LEU A 265 30.48 2.16 7.77
CA LEU A 265 30.71 2.05 6.33
C LEU A 265 31.88 2.93 5.87
N ARG A 266 31.96 4.18 6.37
CA ARG A 266 33.09 5.08 6.10
C ARG A 266 34.43 4.52 6.58
N ASN A 267 34.45 3.89 7.75
CA ASN A 267 35.67 3.26 8.28
C ASN A 267 36.16 2.06 7.45
N LEU A 268 35.31 1.53 6.56
CA LEU A 268 35.62 0.41 5.67
C LEU A 268 35.74 0.85 4.21
N ASP A 269 35.75 2.17 3.94
CA ASP A 269 35.78 2.76 2.60
C ASP A 269 34.70 2.20 1.65
N LEU A 270 33.55 1.78 2.19
CA LEU A 270 32.43 1.23 1.43
C LEU A 270 31.41 2.32 1.12
N THR A 271 31.03 2.44 -0.15
CA THR A 271 29.95 3.36 -0.52
C THR A 271 28.58 2.83 -0.03
N PRO A 272 27.68 3.69 0.47
CA PRO A 272 26.35 3.26 0.91
C PRO A 272 25.54 2.57 -0.18
N GLU A 273 25.71 2.98 -1.44
CA GLU A 273 24.99 2.41 -2.59
C GLU A 273 25.47 1.00 -2.95
N GLU A 274 26.79 0.75 -2.94
CA GLU A 274 27.33 -0.58 -3.18
C GLU A 274 26.90 -1.54 -2.07
N TYR A 275 26.96 -1.09 -0.81
CA TYR A 275 26.52 -1.89 0.33
C TYR A 275 25.01 -2.20 0.24
N ARG A 276 24.19 -1.22 -0.16
CA ARG A 276 22.76 -1.42 -0.45
C ARG A 276 22.53 -2.51 -1.49
N LYS A 277 23.25 -2.44 -2.61
CA LYS A 277 23.11 -3.38 -3.73
C LYS A 277 23.50 -4.79 -3.30
N LYS A 278 24.65 -4.95 -2.64
CA LYS A 278 25.13 -6.25 -2.11
C LYS A 278 24.15 -6.84 -1.09
N LEU A 279 23.68 -6.05 -0.12
CA LEU A 279 22.70 -6.51 0.88
C LEU A 279 21.41 -7.02 0.24
N LEU A 280 20.84 -6.26 -0.71
CA LEU A 280 19.61 -6.65 -1.38
C LEU A 280 19.80 -7.88 -2.27
N GLN A 281 20.94 -7.99 -2.95
CA GLN A 281 21.28 -9.14 -3.78
C GLN A 281 21.34 -10.42 -2.94
N TYR A 282 22.23 -10.49 -1.94
CA TYR A 282 22.38 -11.68 -1.10
C TYR A 282 21.11 -12.00 -0.30
N SER A 283 20.37 -10.99 0.14
CA SER A 283 19.09 -11.23 0.83
C SER A 283 18.04 -11.88 -0.10
N ARG A 284 17.99 -11.49 -1.38
CA ARG A 284 17.08 -12.09 -2.36
C ARG A 284 17.50 -13.50 -2.73
N GLU A 285 18.79 -13.74 -2.93
CA GLU A 285 19.36 -15.06 -3.21
C GLU A 285 19.05 -16.04 -2.08
N LEU A 286 19.34 -15.65 -0.82
CA LEU A 286 19.02 -16.43 0.37
C LEU A 286 17.53 -16.74 0.45
N LEU A 287 16.66 -15.77 0.15
CA LEU A 287 15.24 -16.02 0.10
C LEU A 287 14.91 -17.02 -1.02
N SER A 288 15.34 -16.82 -2.26
CA SER A 288 14.95 -17.69 -3.38
C SER A 288 15.23 -19.18 -3.17
N GLU A 289 16.26 -19.52 -2.40
CA GLU A 289 16.65 -20.91 -2.11
C GLU A 289 15.89 -21.54 -0.94
N LEU A 290 15.15 -20.74 -0.16
CA LEU A 290 14.44 -21.20 1.02
C LEU A 290 13.03 -21.69 0.68
N ASN A 291 12.81 -22.98 0.90
CA ASN A 291 11.51 -23.64 0.74
C ASN A 291 10.44 -23.03 1.65
N LEU A 292 9.19 -22.97 1.16
CA LEU A 292 8.03 -22.45 1.92
C LEU A 292 7.82 -23.13 3.28
N LYS A 293 8.13 -24.43 3.39
CA LYS A 293 8.04 -25.18 4.66
C LYS A 293 9.01 -24.64 5.73
N SER A 294 10.24 -24.28 5.33
CA SER A 294 11.24 -23.72 6.25
C SER A 294 10.86 -22.33 6.75
N ARG A 295 10.10 -21.58 5.95
CA ARG A 295 9.61 -20.23 6.28
C ARG A 295 8.29 -20.24 7.06
N GLY A 296 7.53 -21.35 7.00
CA GLY A 296 6.17 -21.46 7.52
C GLY A 296 6.05 -21.13 9.01
N GLY A 297 4.94 -20.48 9.39
CA GLY A 297 4.59 -20.17 10.78
C GLY A 297 5.32 -18.98 11.42
N ARG A 298 6.33 -18.42 10.75
CA ARG A 298 7.12 -17.29 11.26
C ARG A 298 6.58 -15.94 10.78
N ASN A 299 6.84 -14.88 11.54
CA ASN A 299 6.50 -13.53 11.12
C ASN A 299 7.40 -13.12 9.94
N PRO A 300 6.84 -12.80 8.76
CA PRO A 300 7.62 -12.54 7.54
C PRO A 300 8.57 -11.34 7.67
N TYR A 301 8.25 -10.36 8.52
CA TYR A 301 9.09 -9.19 8.76
C TYR A 301 10.32 -9.53 9.59
N ILE A 302 10.14 -10.22 10.72
CA ILE A 302 11.24 -10.65 11.60
C ILE A 302 12.19 -11.58 10.82
N PHE A 303 11.61 -12.46 10.01
CA PHE A 303 12.37 -13.33 9.13
C PHE A 303 13.21 -12.53 8.12
N ALA A 304 12.64 -11.52 7.46
CA ALA A 304 13.37 -10.65 6.54
C ALA A 304 14.54 -9.92 7.23
N VAL A 305 14.35 -9.40 8.46
CA VAL A 305 15.44 -8.79 9.25
C VAL A 305 16.56 -9.80 9.52
N SER A 306 16.20 -11.05 9.84
CA SER A 306 17.17 -12.12 10.09
C SER A 306 17.93 -12.53 8.82
N VAL A 307 17.28 -12.49 7.66
CA VAL A 307 17.92 -12.70 6.36
C VAL A 307 18.91 -11.58 6.05
N VAL A 308 18.56 -10.32 6.29
CA VAL A 308 19.48 -9.19 6.10
C VAL A 308 20.69 -9.30 7.02
N TYR A 309 20.50 -9.72 8.27
CA TYR A 309 21.60 -10.06 9.18
C TYR A 309 22.52 -11.14 8.60
N CYS A 310 21.94 -12.19 8.01
CA CYS A 310 22.69 -13.27 7.37
C CYS A 310 23.46 -12.79 6.13
N ALA A 311 22.84 -11.97 5.28
CA ALA A 311 23.46 -11.37 4.10
C ALA A 311 24.68 -10.52 4.47
N ASP A 312 24.60 -9.72 5.54
CA ASP A 312 25.75 -8.94 6.02
C ASP A 312 26.91 -9.81 6.49
N ARG A 313 26.63 -10.97 7.11
CA ARG A 313 27.68 -11.93 7.47
C ARG A 313 28.40 -12.48 6.25
N ILE A 314 27.68 -12.73 5.17
CA ILE A 314 28.25 -13.20 3.90
C ILE A 314 29.16 -12.10 3.33
N ILE A 315 28.68 -10.85 3.25
CA ILE A 315 29.46 -9.70 2.76
C ILE A 315 30.75 -9.53 3.58
N ALA A 316 30.65 -9.57 4.90
CA ALA A 316 31.79 -9.43 5.81
C ALA A 316 32.85 -10.50 5.58
N ARG A 317 32.43 -11.75 5.31
CA ARG A 317 33.34 -12.86 5.03
C ARG A 317 34.00 -12.76 3.66
N ILE A 318 33.27 -12.35 2.63
CA ILE A 318 33.81 -12.17 1.27
C ILE A 318 34.85 -11.04 1.23
N ASN A 319 34.57 -9.93 1.91
CA ASN A 319 35.44 -8.77 1.94
C ASN A 319 36.49 -8.81 3.07
N ASN A 320 36.60 -9.92 3.82
CA ASN A 320 37.53 -10.09 4.95
C ASN A 320 37.49 -8.97 6.02
N HIS A 321 36.31 -8.43 6.32
CA HIS A 321 36.13 -7.44 7.39
C HIS A 321 35.21 -7.94 8.50
N ARG A 322 35.20 -7.23 9.64
CA ARG A 322 34.25 -7.52 10.73
C ARG A 322 32.82 -7.20 10.31
N GLN A 323 31.87 -7.94 10.85
CA GLN A 323 30.45 -7.75 10.56
C GLN A 323 29.99 -6.33 10.95
N ILE A 324 29.26 -5.66 10.05
CA ILE A 324 28.79 -4.29 10.26
C ILE A 324 27.50 -4.28 11.08
N LEU A 325 26.57 -5.19 10.79
CA LEU A 325 25.26 -5.28 11.43
C LEU A 325 25.27 -6.30 12.56
N THR A 326 25.23 -5.82 13.80
CA THR A 326 25.05 -6.69 14.97
C THR A 326 23.57 -6.94 15.24
N GLN A 327 23.26 -8.02 15.98
CA GLN A 327 21.87 -8.33 16.40
C GLN A 327 21.23 -7.16 17.16
N LYS A 328 22.01 -6.49 18.02
CA LYS A 328 21.60 -5.31 18.78
C LYS A 328 21.26 -4.12 17.88
N THR A 329 22.16 -3.75 16.97
CA THR A 329 21.94 -2.62 16.04
C THR A 329 20.69 -2.86 15.18
N LEU A 330 20.49 -4.09 14.67
CA LEU A 330 19.30 -4.41 13.88
C LEU A 330 18.01 -4.41 14.70
N SER A 331 18.07 -4.88 15.95
CA SER A 331 16.94 -4.86 16.88
C SER A 331 16.45 -3.44 17.12
N GLU A 332 17.37 -2.51 17.39
CA GLU A 332 17.09 -1.10 17.63
C GLU A 332 16.51 -0.42 16.38
N ILE A 333 17.16 -0.58 15.22
CA ILE A 333 16.74 0.04 13.95
C ILE A 333 15.37 -0.50 13.49
N CYS A 334 15.19 -1.82 13.52
CA CYS A 334 13.98 -2.46 12.98
C CYS A 334 12.83 -2.57 13.99
N LYS A 335 13.08 -2.24 15.27
CA LYS A 335 12.17 -2.42 16.41
C LYS A 335 11.67 -3.87 16.52
N VAL A 336 12.62 -4.81 16.59
CA VAL A 336 12.36 -6.27 16.69
C VAL A 336 13.22 -6.82 17.80
N ALA A 337 12.71 -7.78 18.57
CA ALA A 337 13.49 -8.36 19.66
C ALA A 337 14.72 -9.14 19.15
N GLU A 338 15.88 -8.90 19.78
CA GLU A 338 17.16 -9.54 19.43
C GLU A 338 17.09 -11.06 19.41
N TYR A 339 16.42 -11.66 20.41
CA TYR A 339 16.28 -13.12 20.51
C TYR A 339 15.55 -13.72 19.30
N SER A 340 14.63 -12.98 18.68
CA SER A 340 13.88 -13.43 17.50
C SER A 340 14.77 -13.48 16.27
N ILE A 341 15.68 -12.51 16.12
CA ILE A 341 16.68 -12.50 15.04
C ILE A 341 17.62 -13.70 15.19
N ARG A 342 18.08 -13.94 16.42
CA ARG A 342 18.97 -15.06 16.75
C ARG A 342 18.33 -16.41 16.48
N ASP A 343 17.08 -16.59 16.89
CA ASP A 343 16.33 -17.84 16.71
C ASP A 343 16.19 -18.19 15.22
N HIS A 344 15.70 -17.25 14.41
CA HIS A 344 15.52 -17.47 12.97
C HIS A 344 16.87 -17.72 12.26
N HIS A 345 17.91 -17.01 12.67
CA HIS A 345 19.24 -17.25 12.14
C HIS A 345 19.75 -18.66 12.49
N ARG A 346 19.63 -19.10 13.76
CA ARG A 346 20.13 -20.41 14.21
C ARG A 346 19.34 -21.57 13.60
N THR A 347 18.03 -21.44 13.48
CA THR A 347 17.13 -22.52 13.05
C THR A 347 17.12 -22.74 11.54
N VAL A 348 17.16 -21.67 10.74
CA VAL A 348 16.96 -21.76 9.28
C VAL A 348 18.19 -21.30 8.50
N LEU A 349 18.78 -20.17 8.88
CA LEU A 349 19.76 -19.48 8.03
C LEU A 349 21.20 -19.97 8.22
N LYS A 350 21.53 -20.59 9.37
CA LYS A 350 22.90 -21.06 9.67
C LYS A 350 23.41 -22.08 8.65
N TYR A 351 22.56 -23.01 8.21
CA TYR A 351 22.93 -24.01 7.21
C TYR A 351 23.17 -23.34 5.84
N LYS A 352 22.24 -22.47 5.42
CA LYS A 352 22.34 -21.73 4.15
C LYS A 352 23.54 -20.79 4.09
N LEU A 353 23.90 -20.17 5.21
CA LEU A 353 25.12 -19.37 5.30
C LEU A 353 26.37 -20.22 5.03
N LYS A 354 26.44 -21.44 5.55
CA LYS A 354 27.58 -22.34 5.31
C LYS A 354 27.67 -22.74 3.84
N GLU A 355 26.55 -23.17 3.26
CA GLU A 355 26.43 -23.55 1.85
C GLU A 355 26.87 -22.41 0.91
N LYS A 356 26.37 -21.19 1.14
CA LYS A 356 26.77 -20.01 0.35
C LYS A 356 28.24 -19.64 0.50
N LEU A 357 28.80 -19.76 1.70
CA LEU A 357 30.22 -19.50 1.90
C LEU A 357 31.08 -20.54 1.20
N SER A 358 30.68 -21.82 1.17
CA SER A 358 31.41 -22.84 0.41
C SER A 358 31.34 -22.64 -1.10
N GLU A 359 30.24 -22.09 -1.62
CA GLU A 359 30.11 -21.74 -3.06
C GLU A 359 30.98 -20.54 -3.45
N LEU A 360 31.04 -19.50 -2.60
CA LEU A 360 31.70 -18.23 -2.92
C LEU A 360 33.18 -18.20 -2.55
N LEU A 361 33.58 -19.00 -1.57
CA LEU A 361 34.97 -19.20 -1.17
C LEU A 361 35.29 -20.69 -1.31
N PRO A 362 35.45 -21.22 -2.55
CA PRO A 362 35.94 -22.59 -2.73
C PRO A 362 37.32 -22.66 -2.08
N VAL A 363 37.39 -23.39 -0.97
CA VAL A 363 38.54 -23.41 -0.06
C VAL A 363 39.77 -23.91 -0.83
N LYS A 364 40.84 -23.10 -0.86
CA LYS A 364 42.21 -23.65 -0.79
C LYS A 364 42.28 -24.39 0.53
N THR A 365 42.28 -25.71 0.46
CA THR A 365 42.51 -26.63 1.59
C THR A 365 43.64 -26.14 2.47
N THR A 366 43.35 -25.87 3.73
CA THR A 366 44.17 -26.21 4.91
C THR A 366 43.39 -25.84 6.18
N ASP A 367 42.99 -26.88 6.90
CA ASP A 367 42.94 -26.99 8.36
C ASP A 367 42.23 -25.89 9.16
N ILE A 368 40.97 -26.17 9.54
CA ILE A 368 40.42 -25.68 10.80
C ILE A 368 40.33 -26.90 11.70
N GLU A 369 41.42 -27.15 12.42
CA GLU A 369 41.42 -27.99 13.60
C GLU A 369 40.41 -27.44 14.61
N GLU A 370 39.57 -28.35 15.08
CA GLU A 370 38.77 -28.20 16.29
C GLU A 370 39.71 -28.14 17.50
N SER A 371 40.16 -26.95 17.88
CA SER A 371 40.83 -26.77 19.17
C SER A 371 39.86 -26.20 20.21
N GLY A 372 39.43 -27.07 21.13
CA GLY A 372 39.31 -26.70 22.53
C GLY A 372 37.90 -26.53 23.11
N SER A 373 37.24 -27.66 23.36
CA SER A 373 36.37 -27.83 24.53
C SER A 373 37.08 -27.30 25.79
N ARG A 374 36.61 -26.19 26.35
CA ARG A 374 36.95 -25.81 27.73
C ARG A 374 36.02 -26.57 28.68
N SER A 375 36.54 -27.65 29.26
CA SER A 375 36.04 -28.21 30.51
C SER A 375 36.15 -27.17 31.63
N PRO A 376 35.20 -27.12 32.58
CA PRO A 376 35.30 -26.23 33.73
C PRO A 376 36.33 -26.77 34.72
N MET A 377 37.29 -25.92 35.13
CA MET A 377 38.10 -26.20 36.33
C MET A 377 37.27 -25.85 37.57
N LEU A 378 37.09 -26.86 38.42
CA LEU A 378 36.89 -26.72 39.85
C LEU A 378 38.17 -26.15 40.46
N PHE A 379 38.06 -25.05 41.20
CA PHE A 379 38.70 -24.81 42.49
C PHE A 379 37.88 -23.75 43.23
#